data_AF-A0A924L8A8-F1
#
_entry.id   AF-A0A924L8A8-F1
#
_cell.length_a   1.000
_cell.length_b   1.000
_cell.length_c   1.000
_cell.angle_alpha   90.00
_cell.angle_beta   90.00
_cell.angle_gamma   90.00
#
_symmetry.space_group_name_H-M   'P 1'
#
loop_
_entity.id
_entity.type
_entity.pdbx_description
1 polymer ?
#
loop_
_entity_poly.entity_id
_entity_poly.type
_entity_poly.pdbx_seq_one_letter_code
_entity_poly.pdbx_strand_id
1 'polypeptide(L)'
;MADPDPRRILVAGDWHGDTPRMRAAIHAAQVHGCDTVLHVGDLGILWPRVTPKTFDLPLVEELAKTGLGFYFVDGNHAALRGDYEPDESGFVEVLRGAWSAPRAHR
;
A
#
# COMPACT_ATOMS: atom_id res chain seq x y z
N MET A 1 2.22 -6.44 12.97
CA MET A 1 1.03 -5.64 12.62
C MET A 1 1.45 -4.19 12.58
N ALA A 2 0.89 -3.40 11.66
CA ALA A 2 1.08 -1.95 11.65
C ALA A 2 0.49 -1.34 12.93
N ASP A 3 1.00 -0.18 13.37
CA ASP A 3 0.57 0.48 14.60
C ASP A 3 -0.91 0.93 14.47
N PRO A 4 -1.81 0.54 15.40
CA PRO A 4 -3.22 0.93 15.36
C PRO A 4 -3.47 2.43 15.60
N ASP A 5 -2.47 3.20 16.01
CA ASP A 5 -2.59 4.65 16.25
C ASP A 5 -1.55 5.45 15.43
N PRO A 6 -1.79 5.64 14.11
CA PRO A 6 -0.85 6.36 13.25
C PRO A 6 -0.73 7.83 13.68
N ARG A 7 0.48 8.28 14.02
CA ARG A 7 0.73 9.65 14.52
C ARG A 7 1.07 10.62 13.40
N ARG A 8 1.71 10.13 12.33
CA ARG A 8 2.03 10.96 11.16
C ARG A 8 1.95 10.14 9.88
N ILE A 9 1.00 10.54 9.04
CA ILE A 9 0.64 9.85 7.80
C ILE A 9 1.15 10.65 6.60
N LEU A 10 1.84 9.98 5.67
CA LEU A 10 2.06 10.48 4.32
C LEU A 10 0.91 9.99 3.43
N VAL A 11 0.28 10.90 2.68
CA VAL A 11 -0.77 10.55 1.72
C VAL A 11 -0.22 10.66 0.30
N ALA A 12 -0.45 9.62 -0.51
CA ALA A 12 -0.03 9.55 -1.91
C ALA A 12 -1.08 8.82 -2.76
N GLY A 13 -0.97 8.87 -4.10
CA GLY A 13 -1.92 8.23 -5.01
C GLY A 13 -1.35 8.13 -6.43
N ASP A 14 -2.07 7.42 -7.30
CA ASP A 14 -1.83 7.38 -8.76
C ASP A 14 -0.39 6.99 -9.16
N TRP A 15 0.21 6.04 -8.47
CA TRP A 15 1.55 5.55 -8.85
C TRP A 15 1.53 4.71 -10.12
N HIS A 16 0.42 4.03 -10.45
CA HIS A 16 0.29 3.18 -11.63
C HIS A 16 1.47 2.20 -11.83
N GLY A 17 2.04 1.67 -10.73
CA GLY A 17 3.18 0.77 -10.79
C GLY A 17 4.54 1.45 -11.00
N ASP A 18 4.64 2.78 -10.84
CA ASP A 18 5.89 3.55 -10.92
C ASP A 18 6.77 3.30 -9.69
N THR A 19 7.70 2.35 -9.81
CA THR A 19 8.65 1.96 -8.75
C THR A 19 9.54 3.12 -8.28
N PRO A 20 10.15 3.95 -9.15
CA PRO A 20 10.87 5.16 -8.72
C PRO A 20 10.03 6.11 -7.86
N ARG A 21 8.77 6.36 -8.25
CA ARG A 21 7.87 7.24 -7.51
C ARG A 21 7.49 6.66 -6.14
N MET A 22 7.21 5.36 -6.09
CA MET A 22 6.99 4.63 -4.84
C MET A 22 8.18 4.77 -3.88
N ARG A 23 9.41 4.54 -4.36
CA ARG A 23 10.63 4.64 -3.54
C ARG A 23 10.83 6.05 -3.01
N ALA A 24 10.61 7.06 -3.85
CA ALA A 24 10.72 8.46 -3.43
C ALA A 24 9.71 8.80 -2.33
N ALA A 25 8.47 8.32 -2.43
CA ALA A 25 7.44 8.55 -1.42
C ALA A 25 7.72 7.83 -0.10
N ILE A 26 8.16 6.56 -0.13
CA ILE A 26 8.57 5.82 1.06
C ILE A 26 9.76 6.49 1.74
N HIS A 27 10.75 6.92 0.97
CA HIS A 27 11.89 7.66 1.51
C HIS A 27 11.45 8.99 2.14
N ALA A 28 10.57 9.74 1.48
CA ALA A 28 10.02 10.98 2.03
C ALA A 28 9.27 10.74 3.35
N ALA A 29 8.50 9.65 3.46
CA ALA A 29 7.83 9.27 4.70
C ALA A 29 8.85 9.09 5.84
N GLN A 30 9.96 8.37 5.59
CA GLN A 30 11.02 8.20 6.59
C GLN A 30 11.70 9.54 6.97
N VAL A 31 12.06 10.37 5.98
CA VAL A 31 12.73 11.66 6.22
C VAL A 31 11.85 12.60 7.05
N HIS A 32 10.53 12.58 6.82
CA HIS A 32 9.58 13.43 7.54
C HIS A 32 9.05 12.80 8.85
N GLY A 33 9.57 11.64 9.24
CA GLY A 33 9.18 10.95 10.47
C GLY A 33 7.72 10.48 10.45
N CYS A 34 7.20 10.12 9.29
CA CYS A 34 5.92 9.42 9.17
C CYS A 34 6.08 7.99 9.68
N ASP A 35 5.03 7.48 10.32
CA ASP A 35 4.93 6.06 10.70
C ASP A 35 4.07 5.26 9.70
N THR A 36 3.31 5.96 8.87
CA THR A 36 2.31 5.36 7.98
C THR A 36 2.28 6.04 6.62
N VAL A 37 2.08 5.25 5.57
CA VAL A 37 1.72 5.72 4.24
C VAL A 37 0.29 5.26 3.93
N LEU A 38 -0.56 6.21 3.53
CA LEU A 38 -1.89 5.96 3.00
C LEU A 38 -1.90 6.25 1.50
N HIS A 39 -2.05 5.22 0.68
CA HIS A 39 -2.13 5.33 -0.77
C HIS A 39 -3.58 5.33 -1.25
N VAL A 40 -4.01 6.39 -1.92
CA VAL A 40 -5.39 6.57 -2.39
C VAL A 40 -5.48 6.40 -3.90
N GLY A 41 -6.04 5.26 -4.35
CA GLY A 41 -6.27 4.98 -5.76
C GLY A 41 -5.03 4.49 -6.53
N ASP A 42 -5.26 3.76 -7.62
CA ASP A 42 -4.32 3.42 -8.70
C ASP A 42 -2.86 3.13 -8.31
N LEU A 43 -2.66 2.31 -7.27
CA LEU A 43 -1.34 1.88 -6.81
C LEU A 43 -0.57 1.08 -7.88
N GLY A 44 -1.28 0.25 -8.66
CA GLY A 44 -0.70 -0.58 -9.72
C GLY A 44 -0.26 -1.98 -9.28
N ILE A 45 -0.54 -2.40 -8.04
CA ILE A 45 -0.33 -3.80 -7.63
C ILE A 45 -1.24 -4.75 -8.40
N LEU A 46 -0.78 -5.98 -8.64
CA LEU A 46 -1.54 -7.02 -9.34
C LEU A 46 -2.02 -6.63 -10.77
N TRP A 47 -1.45 -5.57 -11.35
CA TRP A 47 -1.84 -5.01 -12.65
C TRP A 47 -0.61 -4.68 -13.54
N PRO A 48 -0.68 -4.85 -14.87
CA PRO A 48 -1.61 -5.73 -15.56
C PRO A 48 -1.15 -7.17 -15.30
N ARG A 49 -2.05 -8.15 -15.28
CA ARG A 49 -1.76 -9.59 -14.99
C ARG A 49 -0.62 -10.24 -15.82
N VAL A 50 0.04 -9.49 -16.69
CA VAL A 50 1.09 -9.87 -17.63
C VAL A 50 2.49 -9.83 -17.02
N THR A 51 2.77 -8.99 -16.00
CA THR A 51 4.07 -9.02 -15.28
C THR A 51 4.01 -8.53 -13.81
N PRO A 52 3.41 -9.28 -12.86
CA PRO A 52 3.20 -8.88 -11.46
C PRO A 52 4.47 -8.71 -10.60
N LYS A 53 5.67 -8.68 -11.19
CA LYS A 53 6.95 -8.72 -10.44
C LYS A 53 7.67 -7.37 -10.37
N THR A 54 7.43 -6.46 -11.31
CA THR A 54 8.26 -5.24 -11.43
C THR A 54 7.89 -4.15 -10.43
N PHE A 55 6.73 -4.26 -9.78
CA PHE A 55 6.25 -3.32 -8.77
C PHE A 55 6.02 -3.99 -7.41
N ASP A 56 5.27 -5.10 -7.38
CA ASP A 56 4.87 -5.77 -6.13
C ASP A 56 6.08 -6.23 -5.29
N LEU A 57 7.07 -6.88 -5.92
CA LEU A 57 8.30 -7.32 -5.24
C LEU A 57 9.09 -6.12 -4.69
N PRO A 58 9.42 -5.09 -5.49
CA PRO A 58 10.03 -3.87 -4.96
C PRO A 58 9.26 -3.22 -3.82
N LEU A 59 7.92 -3.17 -3.89
CA LEU A 59 7.10 -2.62 -2.81
C LEU A 59 7.30 -3.41 -1.51
N VAL A 60 7.15 -4.73 -1.57
CA VAL A 60 7.33 -5.61 -0.39
C VAL A 60 8.75 -5.47 0.19
N GLU A 61 9.77 -5.43 -0.66
CA GLU A 61 11.16 -5.26 -0.23
C GLU A 61 11.41 -3.91 0.45
N GLU A 62 10.82 -2.83 -0.05
CA GLU A 62 10.95 -1.52 0.59
C GLU A 62 10.20 -1.45 1.92
N LEU A 63 8.97 -1.97 1.98
CA LEU A 63 8.20 -1.99 3.22
C LEU A 63 8.91 -2.80 4.33
N ALA A 64 9.52 -3.93 3.96
CA ALA A 64 10.29 -4.76 4.89
C ALA A 64 11.50 -4.03 5.52
N LYS A 65 12.03 -2.98 4.88
CA LYS A 65 13.18 -2.19 5.38
C LYS A 65 12.78 -1.05 6.30
N THR A 66 11.54 -0.57 6.23
CA THR A 66 11.16 0.72 6.82
C THR A 66 10.39 0.59 8.13
N GLY A 67 9.67 -0.53 8.32
CA GLY A 67 8.75 -0.68 9.45
C GLY A 67 7.51 0.23 9.36
N LEU A 68 7.29 0.92 8.24
CA LEU A 68 6.12 1.77 8.02
C LEU A 68 4.86 0.92 7.92
N GLY A 69 3.76 1.42 8.47
CA GLY A 69 2.43 0.98 8.07
C GLY A 69 2.16 1.41 6.63
N PHE A 70 1.64 0.51 5.79
CA PHE A 70 1.27 0.84 4.42
C PHE A 70 -0.16 0.40 4.15
N TYR A 71 -1.04 1.38 4.00
CA TYR A 71 -2.45 1.16 3.72
C TYR A 71 -2.79 1.70 2.34
N PHE A 72 -3.70 1.06 1.63
CA PHE A 72 -4.17 1.56 0.35
C PHE A 72 -5.66 1.37 0.14
N VAL A 73 -6.27 2.28 -0.63
CA VAL A 73 -7.65 2.18 -1.09
C VAL A 73 -7.65 1.89 -2.59
N ASP A 74 -8.49 0.94 -3.01
CA ASP A 74 -8.63 0.55 -4.42
C ASP A 74 -9.03 1.72 -5.32
N GLY A 75 -8.26 1.89 -6.40
CA GLY A 75 -8.59 2.80 -7.49
C GLY A 75 -9.63 2.23 -8.47
N ASN A 76 -10.01 3.02 -9.48
CA ASN A 76 -10.88 2.54 -10.55
C ASN A 76 -10.13 1.60 -11.52
N HIS A 77 -8.79 1.67 -11.59
CA HIS A 77 -7.99 0.79 -12.45
C HIS A 77 -7.59 -0.54 -11.81
N ALA A 78 -7.80 -0.70 -10.51
CA ALA A 78 -7.55 -1.94 -9.78
C ALA A 78 -8.69 -2.18 -8.79
N ALA A 79 -9.53 -3.18 -9.08
CA ALA A 79 -10.38 -3.77 -8.05
C ALA A 79 -9.68 -5.03 -7.56
N LEU A 80 -9.42 -5.12 -6.26
CA LEU A 80 -9.06 -6.41 -5.66
C LEU A 80 -10.21 -7.38 -5.97
N ARG A 81 -9.88 -8.43 -6.71
CA ARG A 81 -10.81 -9.52 -7.04
C ARG A 81 -10.22 -10.78 -6.46
N GLY A 82 -10.57 -11.07 -5.21
CA GLY A 82 -10.16 -12.26 -4.49
C GLY A 82 -10.98 -12.41 -3.21
N ASP A 83 -11.10 -13.65 -2.75
CA ASP A 83 -11.69 -13.99 -1.46
C ASP A 83 -10.63 -13.73 -0.38
N TYR A 84 -10.51 -12.46 0.02
CA TYR A 84 -9.64 -12.08 1.12
C TYR A 84 -10.48 -11.91 2.38
N GLU A 85 -10.06 -12.56 3.47
CA GLU A 85 -10.68 -12.40 4.78
C GLU A 85 -10.11 -11.15 5.46
N PRO A 86 -10.95 -10.14 5.80
CA PRO A 86 -10.51 -8.98 6.56
C PRO A 86 -10.08 -9.37 7.98
N ASP A 87 -9.17 -8.60 8.56
CA ASP A 87 -8.86 -8.68 9.98
C ASP A 87 -10.00 -8.08 10.86
N GLU A 88 -9.81 -8.09 12.18
CA GLU A 88 -10.78 -7.55 13.15
C GLU A 88 -11.07 -6.06 12.95
N SER A 89 -10.17 -5.33 12.28
CA SER A 89 -10.32 -3.92 11.95
C SER A 89 -10.92 -3.70 10.55
N GLY A 90 -11.15 -4.76 9.77
CA GLY A 90 -11.72 -4.69 8.43
C GLY A 90 -10.70 -4.38 7.32
N PHE A 91 -9.40 -4.51 7.60
CA PHE A 91 -8.34 -4.40 6.59
C PHE A 91 -7.95 -5.76 6.04
N VAL A 92 -7.41 -5.78 4.81
CA VAL A 92 -6.97 -7.01 4.13
C VAL A 92 -5.48 -6.91 3.79
N GLU A 93 -4.65 -7.83 4.26
CA GLU A 93 -3.27 -7.93 3.79
C GLU A 93 -3.23 -8.55 2.38
N VAL A 94 -2.92 -7.76 1.36
CA VAL A 94 -2.89 -8.21 -0.05
C VAL A 94 -1.49 -8.64 -0.47
N LEU A 95 -0.49 -7.87 -0.05
CA LEU A 95 0.92 -8.20 -0.14
C LEU A 95 1.51 -8.07 1.27
N ARG A 96 2.60 -8.78 1.54
CA ARG A 96 3.26 -8.70 2.86
C ARG A 96 3.57 -7.23 3.22
N GLY A 97 2.98 -6.74 4.29
CA GLY A 97 3.13 -5.37 4.77
C GLY A 97 2.28 -4.32 4.08
N ALA A 98 1.47 -4.67 3.06
CA ALA A 98 0.58 -3.75 2.35
C ALA A 98 -0.88 -4.15 2.53
N TRP A 99 -1.64 -3.26 3.15
CA TRP A 99 -2.99 -3.50 3.66
C TRP A 99 -4.01 -2.72 2.86
N SER A 100 -4.98 -3.41 2.25
CA SER A 100 -6.12 -2.78 1.61
C SER A 100 -7.15 -2.37 2.65
N ALA A 101 -7.70 -1.16 2.49
CA ALA A 101 -8.97 -0.75 3.06
C ALA A 101 -10.06 -0.93 1.98
N PRO A 102 -10.88 -2.00 2.05
CA PRO A 102 -11.86 -2.29 1.02
C PRO A 102 -12.89 -1.18 0.85
N ARG A 103 -13.53 -1.11 -0.33
CA ARG A 103 -14.64 -0.16 -0.53
C ARG A 103 -15.73 -0.38 0.52
N ALA A 104 -16.23 0.72 1.09
CA ALA A 104 -17.20 0.76 2.19
C ALA A 104 -16.65 0.43 3.59
N HIS A 105 -15.31 0.34 3.77
CA HIS A 105 -14.68 0.39 5.09
C HIS A 105 -15.08 1.70 5.82
N ARG A 106 -15.44 1.60 7.11
CA ARG A 106 -16.01 2.69 7.93
C ARG A 106 -15.44 2.68 9.34
#